data_AF-A0AAQ5ZJ81-F1
#
_entry.id   AF-A0AAQ5ZJ81-F1
#
_cell.length_a   1.000
_cell.length_b   1.000
_cell.length_c   1.000
_cell.angle_alpha   90.00
_cell.angle_beta   90.00
_cell.angle_gamma   90.00
#
_symmetry.space_group_name_H-M   'P 1'
#
loop_
_entity.id
_entity.type
_entity.pdbx_description
1 polymer ?
#
loop_
_entity_poly.entity_id
_entity_poly.type
_entity_poly.pdbx_seq_one_letter_code
_entity_poly.pdbx_strand_id
1 'polypeptide(L)'
;FVSWEHRGQSITALCWDTSTLRVFVGDSGGKVSFLRAGSSKLGKGSAFVIFPVQTVTTVDSRVVQLGYQDGRLLVSSLSRCYLCDTDREKFWRVGNKERDGEYGACFFPQNKGLLLGQPPLLYCARPGSRIWEASFNGEVLSTHQFKQLLACPPLPLITYRNEPNYNPMHKSPQSVAFPKLLYLGDQNLLTWTESAIYIFTPQNGQVLLWSEVKDLVDVAVYRSELFCLHGSGHLSHLSLLSAERCVERLLRRESWSLAAAVCCMFQHAVTISRARKSVPIDRLEHLRSQLSSSTDLELIGQLEEVISKLEPLDSASSSRRSSISSHESFNVLDCGIYRVISRRGSQSDEETGSLINPSTSEEERLKEFSFVQEDDQGDHGKNSIFSTSSQKKQKN
;
A
#
# COMPACT_ATOMS: atom_id res chain seq x y z
N PHE A 1 -12.25 -23.92 24.44
CA PHE A 1 -10.93 -24.58 24.34
C PHE A 1 -9.87 -23.50 24.46
N VAL A 2 -8.88 -23.68 25.33
CA VAL A 2 -7.76 -22.76 25.50
C VAL A 2 -6.50 -23.55 25.17
N SER A 3 -5.71 -23.08 24.21
CA SER A 3 -4.43 -23.70 23.87
C SER A 3 -3.33 -23.19 24.81
N TRP A 4 -2.39 -24.07 25.14
CA TRP A 4 -1.21 -23.74 25.94
C TRP A 4 0.06 -23.58 25.08
N GLU A 5 -0.07 -23.65 23.75
CA GLU A 5 1.07 -23.71 22.82
C GLU A 5 2.04 -22.53 22.98
N HIS A 6 1.50 -21.33 23.23
CA HIS A 6 2.26 -20.09 23.43
C HIS A 6 2.27 -19.62 24.90
N ARG A 7 2.02 -20.51 25.87
CA ARG A 7 1.95 -20.15 27.29
C ARG A 7 3.26 -19.49 27.74
N GLY A 8 3.15 -18.29 28.32
CA GLY A 8 4.31 -17.54 28.84
C GLY A 8 5.10 -16.79 27.78
N GLN A 9 4.66 -16.79 26.52
CA GLN A 9 5.24 -16.00 25.44
C GLN A 9 4.24 -14.95 24.95
N SER A 10 4.74 -13.80 24.53
CA SER A 10 3.90 -12.76 23.92
C SER A 10 3.64 -13.12 22.46
N ILE A 11 2.40 -13.01 22.01
CA ILE A 11 2.07 -13.15 20.58
C ILE A 11 2.55 -11.88 19.86
N THR A 12 3.33 -12.06 18.81
CA THR A 12 3.99 -10.95 18.10
C THR A 12 3.58 -10.84 16.65
N ALA A 13 3.04 -11.91 16.06
CA ALA A 13 2.54 -11.90 14.70
C ALA A 13 1.33 -12.82 14.53
N LEU A 14 0.39 -12.37 13.71
CA LEU A 14 -0.77 -13.14 13.27
C LEU A 14 -0.87 -13.03 11.75
N CYS A 15 -1.27 -14.13 11.10
CA CYS A 15 -1.50 -14.13 9.65
C CYS A 15 -2.65 -15.08 9.32
N TRP A 16 -3.57 -14.64 8.47
CA TRP A 16 -4.71 -15.44 8.04
C TRP A 16 -4.41 -16.18 6.74
N ASP A 17 -4.79 -17.46 6.69
CA ASP A 17 -5.17 -18.13 5.45
C ASP A 17 -6.70 -18.09 5.36
N THR A 18 -7.19 -17.12 4.60
CA THR A 18 -8.63 -16.90 4.40
C THR A 18 -9.28 -18.03 3.58
N SER A 19 -8.52 -18.74 2.75
CA SER A 19 -9.05 -19.80 1.88
C SER A 19 -9.46 -21.05 2.65
N THR A 20 -8.68 -21.40 3.69
CA THR A 20 -8.95 -22.60 4.51
C THR A 20 -9.41 -22.27 5.93
N LEU A 21 -9.57 -20.98 6.25
CA LEU A 21 -9.95 -20.46 7.56
C LEU A 21 -8.95 -20.89 8.65
N ARG A 22 -7.65 -20.76 8.38
CA ARG A 22 -6.58 -20.97 9.36
C ARG A 22 -5.97 -19.64 9.79
N VAL A 23 -5.55 -19.57 11.04
CA VAL A 23 -4.76 -18.46 11.60
C VAL A 23 -3.40 -19.01 12.00
N PHE A 24 -2.35 -18.45 11.43
CA PHE A 24 -0.97 -18.64 11.87
C PHE A 24 -0.63 -17.67 12.98
N VAL A 25 0.10 -18.15 13.98
CA VAL A 25 0.45 -17.41 15.20
C VAL A 25 1.95 -17.55 15.42
N GLY A 26 2.64 -16.43 15.58
CA GLY A 26 4.06 -16.35 15.92
C GLY A 26 4.26 -15.62 17.24
N ASP A 27 5.25 -16.06 18.02
CA ASP A 27 5.51 -15.48 19.35
C ASP A 27 6.94 -14.95 19.56
N SER A 28 7.15 -14.37 20.74
CA SER A 28 8.45 -13.85 21.21
C SER A 28 9.54 -14.91 21.36
N GLY A 29 9.17 -16.18 21.54
CA GLY A 29 10.09 -17.31 21.64
C GLY A 29 10.48 -17.91 20.29
N GLY A 30 9.92 -17.41 19.18
CA GLY A 30 10.16 -17.94 17.84
C GLY A 30 9.26 -19.11 17.46
N LYS A 31 8.29 -19.49 18.30
CA LYS A 31 7.36 -20.57 17.96
C LYS A 31 6.32 -20.07 16.95
N VAL A 32 6.08 -20.88 15.93
CA VAL A 32 5.03 -20.64 14.93
C VAL A 32 4.07 -21.83 14.93
N SER A 33 2.79 -21.56 15.17
CA SER A 33 1.72 -22.54 15.12
C SER A 33 0.58 -22.07 14.22
N PHE A 34 -0.37 -22.94 13.92
CA PHE A 34 -1.64 -22.54 13.36
C PHE A 34 -2.81 -23.21 14.07
N LEU A 35 -3.94 -22.54 14.00
CA LEU A 35 -5.23 -23.08 14.41
C LEU A 35 -6.23 -22.88 13.28
N ARG A 36 -7.15 -23.83 13.13
CA ARG A 36 -8.25 -23.71 12.18
C ARG A 36 -9.45 -23.09 12.88
N ALA A 37 -9.85 -21.91 12.42
CA ALA A 37 -10.96 -21.15 12.98
C ALA A 37 -12.34 -21.68 12.55
N GLY A 38 -12.39 -22.47 11.46
CA GLY A 38 -13.63 -23.08 11.00
C GLY A 38 -13.45 -24.08 9.86
N SER A 39 -14.52 -24.79 9.52
CA SER A 39 -14.56 -25.68 8.35
C SER A 39 -15.16 -24.96 7.16
N SER A 40 -14.55 -25.08 5.98
CA SER A 40 -15.10 -24.59 4.71
C SER A 40 -16.23 -25.48 4.18
N LYS A 41 -16.44 -26.68 4.75
CA LYS A 41 -17.52 -27.58 4.35
C LYS A 41 -18.81 -27.24 5.11
N LEU A 42 -19.81 -26.73 4.40
CA LEU A 42 -21.17 -26.50 4.90
C LEU A 42 -21.90 -27.84 5.07
N GLY A 43 -21.60 -28.56 6.15
CA GLY A 43 -22.25 -29.83 6.51
C GLY A 43 -22.91 -29.77 7.88
N LYS A 44 -24.01 -30.52 8.06
CA LYS A 44 -24.63 -30.73 9.39
C LYS A 44 -23.58 -31.32 10.34
N GLY A 45 -23.12 -30.54 11.32
CA GLY A 45 -22.10 -30.96 12.30
C GLY A 45 -20.82 -30.11 12.33
N SER A 46 -20.66 -29.12 11.44
CA SER A 46 -19.47 -28.24 11.41
C SER A 46 -19.26 -27.42 12.69
N ALA A 47 -20.32 -27.14 13.45
CA ALA A 47 -20.29 -26.35 14.67
C ALA A 47 -19.67 -27.07 15.90
N PHE A 48 -19.39 -28.37 15.81
CA PHE A 48 -18.87 -29.18 16.93
C PHE A 48 -17.45 -29.72 16.71
N VAL A 49 -16.79 -29.32 15.62
CA VAL A 49 -15.42 -29.80 15.32
C VAL A 49 -14.40 -28.89 16.00
N ILE A 50 -13.71 -29.43 17.00
CA ILE A 50 -12.58 -28.78 17.64
C ILE A 50 -11.33 -29.10 16.81
N PHE A 51 -10.65 -28.06 16.33
CA PHE A 51 -9.37 -28.21 15.66
C PHE A 51 -8.23 -27.98 16.65
N PRO A 52 -7.35 -28.97 16.90
CA PRO A 52 -6.20 -28.75 17.75
C PRO A 52 -5.24 -27.74 17.12
N VAL A 53 -4.52 -27.00 17.96
CA VAL A 53 -3.40 -26.16 17.50
C VAL A 53 -2.29 -27.07 17.01
N GLN A 54 -1.69 -26.74 15.87
CA GLN A 54 -0.61 -27.50 15.28
C GLN A 54 0.62 -26.61 15.13
N THR A 55 1.75 -27.07 15.66
CA THR A 55 3.02 -26.37 15.53
C THR A 55 3.57 -26.54 14.12
N VAL A 56 3.83 -25.43 13.44
CA VAL A 56 4.46 -25.42 12.11
C VAL A 56 5.96 -25.58 12.28
N THR A 57 6.56 -24.71 13.10
CA THR A 57 8.02 -24.69 13.31
C THR A 57 8.39 -23.87 14.55
N THR A 58 9.66 -23.89 14.91
CA THR A 58 10.26 -22.99 15.89
C THR A 58 11.51 -22.38 15.27
N VAL A 59 11.50 -21.06 15.08
CA VAL A 59 12.66 -20.29 14.61
C VAL A 59 13.52 -19.86 15.80
N ASP A 60 14.70 -19.35 15.51
CA ASP A 60 15.75 -19.09 16.52
C ASP A 60 15.61 -17.77 17.27
N SER A 61 14.64 -16.92 16.90
CA SER A 61 14.40 -15.62 17.54
C SER A 61 12.94 -15.19 17.42
N ARG A 62 12.56 -14.11 18.14
CA ARG A 62 11.22 -13.52 18.11
C ARG A 62 10.70 -13.35 16.68
N VAL A 63 9.47 -13.79 16.44
CA VAL A 63 8.78 -13.57 15.16
C VAL A 63 8.38 -12.10 15.06
N VAL A 64 8.76 -11.46 13.95
CA VAL A 64 8.48 -10.05 13.63
C VAL A 64 7.24 -9.91 12.74
N GLN A 65 7.15 -10.74 11.70
CA GLN A 65 6.06 -10.69 10.74
C GLN A 65 5.81 -12.08 10.15
N LEU A 66 4.55 -12.41 9.92
CA LEU A 66 4.12 -13.58 9.17
C LEU A 66 3.43 -13.13 7.87
N GLY A 67 3.59 -13.92 6.81
CA GLY A 67 2.84 -13.75 5.57
C GLY A 67 2.43 -15.12 5.04
N TYR A 68 1.25 -15.23 4.42
CA TYR A 68 0.78 -16.47 3.85
C TYR A 68 0.29 -16.24 2.42
N GLN A 69 0.72 -17.09 1.49
CA GLN A 69 0.25 -17.08 0.12
C GLN A 69 0.39 -18.47 -0.51
N ASP A 70 -0.68 -18.98 -1.13
CA ASP A 70 -0.68 -20.18 -1.97
C ASP A 70 0.05 -21.40 -1.36
N GLY A 71 -0.33 -21.80 -0.13
CA GLY A 71 0.26 -22.96 0.56
C GLY A 71 1.64 -22.69 1.16
N ARG A 72 2.08 -21.44 1.19
CA ARG A 72 3.40 -21.05 1.71
C ARG A 72 3.29 -20.03 2.82
N LEU A 73 4.02 -20.27 3.89
CA LEU A 73 4.14 -19.40 5.05
C LEU A 73 5.53 -18.75 5.08
N LEU A 74 5.57 -17.44 5.04
CA LEU A 74 6.75 -16.62 5.24
C LEU A 74 6.85 -16.26 6.72
N VAL A 75 8.00 -16.54 7.33
CA VAL A 75 8.29 -16.24 8.75
C VAL A 75 9.49 -15.31 8.82
N SER A 76 9.23 -14.05 9.16
CA SER A 76 10.23 -13.03 9.40
C SER A 76 10.56 -12.99 10.90
N SER A 77 11.80 -13.23 11.29
CA SER A 77 12.29 -13.17 12.69
C SER A 77 13.38 -12.10 12.88
N LEU A 78 13.80 -11.82 14.12
CA LEU A 78 14.87 -10.83 14.37
C LEU A 78 16.17 -11.16 13.65
N SER A 79 16.53 -12.45 13.56
CA SER A 79 17.81 -12.90 13.04
C SER A 79 17.77 -13.32 11.56
N ARG A 80 16.64 -13.88 11.10
CA ARG A 80 16.51 -14.50 9.75
C ARG A 80 15.09 -14.39 9.18
N CYS A 81 14.95 -14.75 7.91
CA CYS A 81 13.66 -14.92 7.25
C CYS A 81 13.59 -16.34 6.68
N TYR A 82 12.42 -16.97 6.81
CA TYR A 82 12.17 -18.36 6.44
C TYR A 82 10.96 -18.47 5.53
N LEU A 83 11.01 -19.38 4.58
CA LEU A 83 9.89 -19.77 3.76
C LEU A 83 9.54 -21.22 4.08
N CYS A 84 8.28 -21.48 4.41
CA CYS A 84 7.74 -22.79 4.68
C CYS A 84 6.71 -23.13 3.62
N ASP A 85 6.84 -24.29 2.98
CA ASP A 85 5.77 -24.92 2.21
C ASP A 85 4.93 -25.73 3.19
N THR A 86 3.71 -25.27 3.46
CA THR A 86 2.83 -25.87 4.47
C THR A 86 2.20 -27.18 4.00
N ASP A 87 2.20 -27.44 2.70
CA ASP A 87 1.62 -28.66 2.13
C ASP A 87 2.66 -29.80 2.09
N ARG A 88 3.92 -29.44 1.86
CA ARG A 88 5.05 -30.39 1.80
C ARG A 88 5.88 -30.44 3.07
N GLU A 89 5.57 -29.61 4.06
CA GLU A 89 6.31 -29.45 5.31
C GLU A 89 7.80 -29.18 5.08
N LYS A 90 8.12 -28.40 4.04
CA LYS A 90 9.51 -28.05 3.70
C LYS A 90 9.84 -26.65 4.16
N PHE A 91 11.06 -26.48 4.66
CA PHE A 91 11.53 -25.22 5.24
C PHE A 91 12.81 -24.78 4.55
N TRP A 92 12.83 -23.53 4.11
CA TRP A 92 14.00 -22.89 3.52
C TRP A 92 14.33 -21.62 4.28
N ARG A 93 15.62 -21.36 4.45
CA ARG A 93 16.10 -20.04 4.84
C ARG A 93 16.14 -19.14 3.62
N VAL A 94 15.65 -17.92 3.74
CA VAL A 94 15.77 -16.89 2.70
C VAL A 94 17.16 -16.24 2.79
N GLY A 95 18.01 -16.59 1.83
CA GLY A 95 19.41 -16.19 1.75
C GLY A 95 20.28 -16.77 2.85
N ASN A 96 21.57 -16.41 2.83
CA ASN A 96 22.57 -16.98 3.75
C ASN A 96 23.08 -16.02 4.81
N LYS A 97 22.85 -14.70 4.66
CA LYS A 97 23.28 -13.72 5.66
C LYS A 97 22.19 -13.51 6.71
N GLU A 98 22.60 -13.52 7.96
CA GLU A 98 21.79 -13.11 9.09
C GLU A 98 21.55 -11.60 9.08
N ARG A 99 20.61 -11.18 9.91
CA ARG A 99 20.32 -9.78 10.23
C ARG A 99 20.18 -9.67 11.74
N ASP A 100 20.16 -8.46 12.24
CA ASP A 100 19.93 -8.17 13.66
C ASP A 100 19.00 -6.96 13.77
N GLY A 101 17.78 -7.21 14.25
CA GLY A 101 16.74 -6.20 14.44
C GLY A 101 15.39 -6.58 13.84
N GLU A 102 14.41 -5.70 14.01
CA GLU A 102 13.07 -5.87 13.47
C GLU A 102 13.04 -5.54 11.98
N TYR A 103 12.81 -6.56 11.15
CA TYR A 103 12.74 -6.42 9.71
C TYR A 103 11.60 -7.27 9.15
N GLY A 104 10.80 -6.66 8.27
CA GLY A 104 9.64 -7.26 7.67
C GLY A 104 9.97 -8.16 6.48
N ALA A 105 8.97 -8.93 6.07
CA ALA A 105 9.01 -9.67 4.81
C ALA A 105 7.57 -9.88 4.31
N CYS A 106 7.38 -9.84 2.99
CA CYS A 106 6.09 -10.13 2.38
C CYS A 106 6.25 -10.85 1.04
N PHE A 107 5.17 -11.50 0.64
CA PHE A 107 5.01 -11.97 -0.72
C PHE A 107 4.66 -10.80 -1.64
N PHE A 108 5.11 -10.89 -2.88
CA PHE A 108 4.74 -9.97 -3.94
C PHE A 108 3.97 -10.76 -5.01
N PRO A 109 2.63 -10.76 -4.96
CA PRO A 109 1.82 -11.52 -5.88
C PRO A 109 2.05 -11.00 -7.31
N GLN A 110 2.13 -11.92 -8.25
CA GLN A 110 2.22 -11.53 -9.65
C GLN A 110 0.89 -10.98 -10.11
N ASN A 111 0.95 -9.78 -10.68
CA ASN A 111 -0.20 -9.22 -11.34
C ASN A 111 -0.48 -10.04 -12.61
N LYS A 112 -1.68 -10.62 -12.70
CA LYS A 112 -2.08 -11.63 -13.71
C LYS A 112 -2.01 -11.16 -15.18
N GLY A 113 -1.64 -9.91 -15.44
CA GLY A 113 -1.67 -9.31 -16.79
C GLY A 113 -0.33 -8.84 -17.38
N LEU A 114 0.74 -8.65 -16.60
CA LEU A 114 1.98 -8.01 -17.11
C LEU A 114 3.23 -8.90 -17.08
N LEU A 115 3.22 -9.98 -16.29
CA LEU A 115 4.38 -10.86 -16.10
C LEU A 115 3.97 -12.34 -16.10
N LEU A 116 3.12 -12.74 -17.05
CA LEU A 116 2.77 -14.14 -17.29
C LEU A 116 4.06 -14.97 -17.43
N GLY A 117 4.30 -15.87 -16.48
CA GLY A 117 5.39 -16.85 -16.50
C GLY A 117 6.65 -16.50 -15.71
N GLN A 118 6.73 -15.36 -15.01
CA GLN A 118 7.82 -15.17 -14.04
C GLN A 118 7.60 -16.08 -12.81
N PRO A 119 8.62 -16.42 -12.02
CA PRO A 119 8.42 -17.08 -10.72
C PRO A 119 7.95 -16.06 -9.67
N PRO A 120 7.06 -16.45 -8.74
CA PRO A 120 6.61 -15.56 -7.68
C PRO A 120 7.79 -15.14 -6.79
N LEU A 121 7.72 -13.92 -6.26
CA LEU A 121 8.82 -13.28 -5.52
C LEU A 121 8.40 -12.95 -4.10
N LEU A 122 9.37 -12.94 -3.20
CA LEU A 122 9.23 -12.43 -1.85
C LEU A 122 10.26 -11.34 -1.60
N TYR A 123 9.89 -10.36 -0.80
CA TYR A 123 10.77 -9.27 -0.39
C TYR A 123 11.06 -9.36 1.09
N CYS A 124 12.34 -9.22 1.46
CA CYS A 124 12.82 -9.32 2.84
C CYS A 124 13.66 -8.09 3.19
N ALA A 125 13.23 -7.33 4.18
CA ALA A 125 13.97 -6.19 4.69
C ALA A 125 15.27 -6.62 5.38
N ARG A 126 16.29 -5.77 5.26
CA ARG A 126 17.65 -5.98 5.76
C ARG A 126 18.27 -4.67 6.29
N PRO A 127 19.28 -4.78 7.18
CA PRO A 127 19.99 -3.61 7.70
C PRO A 127 20.53 -2.67 6.62
N GLY A 128 20.51 -1.37 6.92
CA GLY A 128 20.99 -0.31 6.03
C GLY A 128 20.00 0.10 4.94
N SER A 129 18.70 0.04 5.23
CA SER A 129 17.62 0.34 4.28
C SER A 129 17.71 -0.49 2.99
N ARG A 130 17.96 -1.79 3.17
CA ARG A 130 18.07 -2.74 2.08
C ARG A 130 16.84 -3.65 2.04
N ILE A 131 16.46 -4.07 0.84
CA ILE A 131 15.44 -5.10 0.64
C ILE A 131 16.02 -6.15 -0.29
N TRP A 132 15.99 -7.41 0.14
CA TRP A 132 16.28 -8.54 -0.74
C TRP A 132 15.04 -8.91 -1.52
N GLU A 133 15.21 -9.10 -2.81
CA GLU A 133 14.28 -9.83 -3.66
C GLU A 133 14.74 -11.28 -3.70
N ALA A 134 13.84 -12.21 -3.39
CA ALA A 134 14.15 -13.61 -3.33
C ALA A 134 13.08 -14.45 -4.04
N SER A 135 13.54 -15.58 -4.53
CA SER A 135 12.69 -16.59 -5.15
C SER A 135 12.01 -17.46 -4.08
N PHE A 136 11.00 -18.20 -4.50
CA PHE A 136 10.25 -19.14 -3.67
C PHE A 136 11.02 -20.43 -3.29
N ASN A 137 12.30 -20.53 -3.64
CA ASN A 137 13.25 -21.52 -3.12
C ASN A 137 14.14 -20.96 -1.98
N GLY A 138 13.97 -19.67 -1.61
CA GLY A 138 14.80 -18.99 -0.61
C GLY A 138 16.09 -18.36 -1.16
N GLU A 139 16.34 -18.42 -2.47
CA GLU A 139 17.50 -17.80 -3.11
C GLU A 139 17.32 -16.29 -3.27
N VAL A 140 18.36 -15.52 -2.94
CA VAL A 140 18.37 -14.06 -3.11
C VAL A 140 18.75 -13.74 -4.55
N LEU A 141 17.82 -13.11 -5.27
CA LEU A 141 17.99 -12.73 -6.67
C LEU A 141 18.63 -11.35 -6.80
N SER A 142 18.22 -10.39 -5.96
CA SER A 142 18.74 -9.02 -5.99
C SER A 142 18.69 -8.35 -4.62
N THR A 143 19.50 -7.29 -4.45
CA THR A 143 19.52 -6.46 -3.25
C THR A 143 19.25 -5.00 -3.64
N HIS A 144 18.07 -4.53 -3.29
CA HIS A 144 17.65 -3.13 -3.43
C HIS A 144 18.23 -2.30 -2.29
N GLN A 145 18.85 -1.16 -2.58
CA GLN A 145 19.52 -0.30 -1.60
C GLN A 145 18.88 1.10 -1.60
N PHE A 146 18.08 1.41 -0.59
CA PHE A 146 17.27 2.63 -0.55
C PHE A 146 17.88 3.77 0.26
N LYS A 147 18.94 3.54 1.05
CA LYS A 147 19.54 4.57 1.92
C LYS A 147 19.80 5.92 1.22
N GLN A 148 20.42 5.86 0.03
CA GLN A 148 20.70 7.05 -0.76
C GLN A 148 19.44 7.59 -1.47
N LEU A 149 18.55 6.70 -1.91
CA LEU A 149 17.32 7.09 -2.61
C LEU A 149 16.31 7.77 -1.69
N LEU A 150 16.36 7.50 -0.38
CA LEU A 150 15.57 8.17 0.65
C LEU A 150 16.04 9.62 0.92
N ALA A 151 17.09 10.09 0.26
CA ALA A 151 17.50 11.50 0.28
C ALA A 151 16.53 12.42 -0.51
N CYS A 152 15.48 11.88 -1.13
CA CYS A 152 14.41 12.69 -1.71
C CYS A 152 13.62 13.44 -0.62
N PRO A 153 13.04 14.61 -0.92
CA PRO A 153 12.17 15.31 0.01
C PRO A 153 10.91 14.50 0.32
N PRO A 154 10.33 14.62 1.54
CA PRO A 154 9.05 14.00 1.83
C PRO A 154 7.95 14.67 0.99
N LEU A 155 7.00 13.86 0.52
CA LEU A 155 5.79 14.40 -0.09
C LEU A 155 4.80 14.83 1.00
N PRO A 156 4.18 16.02 0.88
CA PRO A 156 3.19 16.48 1.84
C PRO A 156 1.93 15.62 1.79
N LEU A 157 1.33 15.40 2.95
CA LEU A 157 -0.03 14.87 3.01
C LEU A 157 -1.01 15.95 2.58
N ILE A 158 -1.80 15.67 1.54
CA ILE A 158 -2.86 16.55 1.08
C ILE A 158 -4.10 16.32 1.93
N THR A 159 -4.48 17.32 2.72
CA THR A 159 -5.64 17.26 3.63
C THR A 159 -6.44 18.55 3.55
N TYR A 160 -7.72 18.51 3.93
CA TYR A 160 -8.55 19.72 4.03
C TYR A 160 -8.26 20.56 5.28
N ARG A 161 -7.43 20.06 6.19
CA ARG A 161 -7.21 20.68 7.51
C ARG A 161 -6.07 21.68 7.48
N ASN A 162 -5.05 21.41 6.65
CA ASN A 162 -3.79 22.14 6.65
C ASN A 162 -3.36 22.41 5.21
N GLU A 163 -2.75 23.56 4.98
CA GLU A 163 -2.08 23.84 3.70
C GLU A 163 -0.87 22.92 3.49
N PRO A 164 -0.72 22.35 2.29
CA PRO A 164 0.42 21.48 2.00
C PRO A 164 1.69 22.31 1.90
N ASN A 165 2.71 21.95 2.68
CA ASN A 165 4.04 22.54 2.58
C ASN A 165 5.00 21.53 1.96
N TYR A 166 5.44 21.81 0.73
CA TYR A 166 6.44 21.02 0.03
C TYR A 166 7.74 21.79 -0.09
N ASN A 167 8.79 21.28 0.55
CA ASN A 167 10.14 21.77 0.35
C ASN A 167 10.89 20.81 -0.60
N PRO A 168 11.19 21.21 -1.85
CA PRO A 168 11.81 20.34 -2.85
C PRO A 168 13.30 20.07 -2.57
N MET A 169 13.89 20.66 -1.53
CA MET A 169 15.30 20.46 -1.20
C MET A 169 15.57 19.02 -0.77
N HIS A 170 16.62 18.44 -1.36
CA HIS A 170 17.13 17.13 -0.99
C HIS A 170 17.44 17.06 0.51
N LYS A 171 17.11 15.92 1.10
CA LYS A 171 17.43 15.58 2.47
C LYS A 171 18.74 14.79 2.51
N SER A 172 19.28 14.61 3.72
CA SER A 172 20.38 13.67 3.91
C SER A 172 19.91 12.23 3.69
N PRO A 173 20.80 11.33 3.24
CA PRO A 173 20.52 9.89 3.16
C PRO A 173 20.04 9.34 4.50
N GLN A 174 19.01 8.48 4.46
CA GLN A 174 18.33 7.99 5.66
C GLN A 174 18.66 6.53 5.90
N SER A 175 18.95 6.16 7.16
CA SER A 175 19.13 4.76 7.56
C SER A 175 17.90 4.28 8.32
N VAL A 176 16.85 3.96 7.58
CA VAL A 176 15.56 3.49 8.08
C VAL A 176 15.55 1.97 8.19
N ALA A 177 15.12 1.44 9.34
CA ALA A 177 14.75 0.04 9.49
C ALA A 177 13.36 -0.17 8.88
N PHE A 178 13.15 -1.25 8.14
CA PHE A 178 11.85 -1.57 7.54
C PHE A 178 11.19 -2.72 8.34
N PRO A 179 10.53 -2.41 9.48
CA PRO A 179 10.13 -3.42 10.48
C PRO A 179 9.03 -4.36 9.97
N LYS A 180 8.13 -3.84 9.14
CA LYS A 180 7.13 -4.62 8.40
C LYS A 180 7.19 -4.25 6.93
N LEU A 181 6.92 -5.21 6.06
CA LEU A 181 6.73 -4.97 4.63
C LEU A 181 5.33 -5.41 4.24
N LEU A 182 4.57 -4.57 3.56
CA LEU A 182 3.26 -4.91 3.02
C LEU A 182 3.25 -4.70 1.51
N TYR A 183 2.49 -5.54 0.81
CA TYR A 183 2.15 -5.29 -0.59
C TYR A 183 1.07 -4.22 -0.67
N LEU A 184 1.26 -3.23 -1.54
CA LEU A 184 0.35 -2.09 -1.72
C LEU A 184 -0.04 -1.91 -3.18
N GLY A 185 -1.34 -1.85 -3.45
CA GLY A 185 -1.90 -1.79 -4.79
C GLY A 185 -1.42 -2.96 -5.63
N ASP A 186 -0.80 -2.65 -6.77
CA ASP A 186 -0.46 -3.65 -7.79
C ASP A 186 1.04 -3.90 -7.95
N GLN A 187 1.88 -3.00 -7.45
CA GLN A 187 3.31 -3.00 -7.77
C GLN A 187 4.22 -2.41 -6.69
N ASN A 188 3.67 -2.04 -5.53
CA ASN A 188 4.41 -1.29 -4.53
C ASN A 188 4.61 -2.08 -3.24
N LEU A 189 5.67 -1.73 -2.52
CA LEU A 189 5.93 -2.15 -1.15
C LEU A 189 5.71 -0.97 -0.22
N LEU A 190 5.04 -1.22 0.89
CA LEU A 190 4.79 -0.27 1.97
C LEU A 190 5.55 -0.70 3.22
N THR A 191 6.18 0.27 3.89
CA THR A 191 6.70 0.14 5.24
C THR A 191 6.52 1.46 5.98
N TRP A 192 6.65 1.45 7.30
CA TRP A 192 6.51 2.64 8.12
C TRP A 192 7.41 2.55 9.36
N THR A 193 7.67 3.72 9.93
CA THR A 193 8.21 3.92 11.27
C THR A 193 7.16 4.61 12.14
N GLU A 194 7.49 4.96 13.37
CA GLU A 194 6.64 5.79 14.24
C GLU A 194 6.36 7.21 13.67
N SER A 195 7.13 7.66 12.68
CA SER A 195 7.12 9.05 12.21
C SER A 195 6.95 9.23 10.71
N ALA A 196 6.97 8.15 9.92
CA ALA A 196 6.86 8.25 8.47
C ALA A 196 6.36 6.96 7.81
N ILE A 197 5.76 7.13 6.63
CA ILE A 197 5.37 6.08 5.71
C ILE A 197 6.32 6.11 4.51
N TYR A 198 6.73 4.94 4.02
CA TYR A 198 7.62 4.77 2.88
C TYR A 198 7.01 3.81 1.87
N ILE A 199 7.03 4.20 0.60
CA ILE A 199 6.50 3.40 -0.50
C ILE A 199 7.57 3.22 -1.56
N PHE A 200 7.82 1.98 -1.95
CA PHE A 200 8.82 1.61 -2.95
C PHE A 200 8.18 0.92 -4.14
N THR A 201 8.77 1.10 -5.31
CA THR A 201 8.47 0.32 -6.52
C THR A 201 9.67 -0.60 -6.78
N PRO A 202 9.69 -1.82 -6.19
CA PRO A 202 10.90 -2.65 -6.15
C PRO A 202 11.35 -3.13 -7.53
N GLN A 203 10.43 -3.33 -8.49
CA GLN A 203 10.76 -3.75 -9.86
C GLN A 203 11.71 -2.77 -10.57
N ASN A 204 11.63 -1.49 -10.21
CA ASN A 204 12.49 -0.43 -10.75
C ASN A 204 13.57 0.01 -9.75
N GLY A 205 13.61 -0.57 -8.54
CA GLY A 205 14.51 -0.16 -7.47
C GLY A 205 14.31 1.30 -7.02
N GLN A 206 13.08 1.83 -7.10
CA GLN A 206 12.78 3.25 -6.85
C GLN A 206 12.04 3.47 -5.53
N VAL A 207 12.28 4.62 -4.91
CA VAL A 207 11.40 5.18 -3.88
C VAL A 207 10.26 5.88 -4.61
N LEU A 208 9.03 5.42 -4.44
CA LEU A 208 7.87 6.08 -5.02
C LEU A 208 7.61 7.39 -4.28
N LEU A 209 7.51 7.30 -2.96
CA LEU A 209 7.41 8.44 -2.06
C LEU A 209 7.72 8.03 -0.62
N TRP A 210 7.93 9.02 0.22
CA TRP A 210 7.74 8.89 1.66
C TRP A 210 7.08 10.16 2.19
N SER A 211 6.32 10.03 3.27
CA SER A 211 5.59 11.13 3.87
C SER A 211 5.68 11.05 5.39
N GLU A 212 5.81 12.21 6.03
CA GLU A 212 5.82 12.31 7.48
C GLU A 212 4.41 12.08 8.03
N VAL A 213 4.28 11.07 8.89
CA VAL A 213 3.03 10.71 9.57
C VAL A 213 3.41 10.31 10.99
N LYS A 214 3.07 11.15 11.95
CA LYS A 214 3.51 10.98 13.34
C LYS A 214 2.65 10.00 14.10
N ASP A 215 3.24 9.44 15.15
CA ASP A 215 2.58 8.59 16.14
C ASP A 215 1.99 7.32 15.52
N LEU A 216 2.64 6.73 14.51
CA LEU A 216 2.17 5.52 13.86
C LEU A 216 2.47 4.26 14.68
N VAL A 217 1.45 3.44 14.93
CA VAL A 217 1.57 2.16 15.63
C VAL A 217 1.46 0.99 14.65
N ASP A 218 0.43 0.98 13.81
CA ASP A 218 0.22 -0.07 12.82
C ASP A 218 -0.47 0.47 11.57
N VAL A 219 -0.24 -0.18 10.43
CA VAL A 219 -0.86 0.19 9.16
C VAL A 219 -1.45 -1.05 8.51
N ALA A 220 -2.73 -0.98 8.17
CA ALA A 220 -3.41 -1.97 7.35
C ALA A 220 -3.65 -1.42 5.94
N VAL A 221 -3.63 -2.30 4.94
CA VAL A 221 -3.77 -1.94 3.53
C VAL A 221 -4.96 -2.66 2.92
N TYR A 222 -5.75 -1.94 2.13
CA TYR A 222 -6.74 -2.51 1.23
C TYR A 222 -6.69 -1.79 -0.11
N ARG A 223 -6.33 -2.50 -1.18
CA ARG A 223 -6.08 -1.92 -2.51
C ARG A 223 -5.01 -0.82 -2.42
N SER A 224 -5.38 0.43 -2.69
CA SER A 224 -4.52 1.62 -2.61
C SER A 224 -4.82 2.50 -1.40
N GLU A 225 -5.62 1.99 -0.45
CA GLU A 225 -6.01 2.68 0.77
C GLU A 225 -5.20 2.15 1.97
N LEU A 226 -4.78 3.07 2.83
CA LEU A 226 -4.01 2.81 4.04
C LEU A 226 -4.85 3.24 5.25
N PHE A 227 -4.98 2.33 6.21
CA PHE A 227 -5.63 2.59 7.49
C PHE A 227 -4.54 2.59 8.57
N CYS A 228 -4.29 3.76 9.14
CA CYS A 228 -3.17 3.97 10.06
C CYS A 228 -3.70 4.13 11.48
N LEU A 229 -3.33 3.21 12.36
CA LEU A 229 -3.59 3.30 13.79
C LEU A 229 -2.50 4.16 14.45
N HIS A 230 -2.92 5.19 15.17
CA HIS A 230 -2.01 6.06 15.91
C HIS A 230 -1.92 5.68 17.40
N GLY A 231 -0.84 6.07 18.07
CA GLY A 231 -0.61 5.83 19.51
C GLY A 231 -1.67 6.49 20.41
N SER A 232 -2.23 7.62 19.96
CA SER A 232 -3.42 8.24 20.56
C SER A 232 -4.70 7.40 20.49
N GLY A 233 -4.71 6.30 19.72
CA GLY A 233 -5.90 5.50 19.41
C GLY A 233 -6.74 6.04 18.24
N HIS A 234 -6.35 7.19 17.67
CA HIS A 234 -6.97 7.72 16.45
C HIS A 234 -6.67 6.82 15.25
N LEU A 235 -7.65 6.66 14.35
CA LEU A 235 -7.49 5.96 13.08
C LEU A 235 -7.51 7.00 11.94
N SER A 236 -6.44 7.08 11.15
CA SER A 236 -6.44 7.88 9.92
C SER A 236 -6.56 6.99 8.68
N HIS A 237 -7.16 7.56 7.64
CA HIS A 237 -7.37 6.92 6.35
C HIS A 237 -6.66 7.75 5.28
N LEU A 238 -5.71 7.12 4.57
CA LEU A 238 -4.90 7.75 3.55
C LEU A 238 -5.04 7.00 2.22
N SER A 239 -5.21 7.74 1.13
CA SER A 239 -5.30 7.17 -0.22
C SER A 239 -4.02 7.46 -1.01
N LEU A 240 -3.41 6.44 -1.62
CA LEU A 240 -2.32 6.64 -2.57
C LEU A 240 -2.90 7.04 -3.93
N LEU A 241 -2.71 8.30 -4.33
CA LEU A 241 -3.19 8.85 -5.60
C LEU A 241 -2.04 9.46 -6.40
N SER A 242 -2.15 9.41 -7.72
CA SER A 242 -1.33 10.25 -8.59
C SER A 242 -1.76 11.72 -8.46
N ALA A 243 -0.85 12.65 -8.76
CA ALA A 243 -1.11 14.08 -8.57
C ALA A 243 -2.33 14.56 -9.37
N GLU A 244 -2.48 14.11 -10.62
CA GLU A 244 -3.61 14.47 -11.47
C GLU A 244 -4.94 13.91 -10.93
N ARG A 245 -4.94 12.72 -10.33
CA ARG A 245 -6.13 12.15 -9.68
C ARG A 245 -6.46 12.85 -8.36
N CYS A 246 -5.44 13.31 -7.64
CA CYS A 246 -5.61 14.15 -6.45
C CYS A 246 -6.30 15.47 -6.82
N VAL A 247 -5.81 16.16 -7.85
CA VAL A 247 -6.42 17.39 -8.38
C VAL A 247 -7.87 17.14 -8.81
N GLU A 248 -8.12 16.11 -9.61
CA GLU A 248 -9.48 15.74 -10.04
C GLU A 248 -10.43 15.54 -8.85
N ARG A 249 -9.97 14.85 -7.80
CA ARG A 249 -10.75 14.60 -6.57
C ARG A 249 -11.02 15.88 -5.77
N LEU A 250 -10.07 16.82 -5.74
CA LEU A 250 -10.23 18.12 -5.09
C LEU A 250 -11.21 19.02 -5.85
N LEU A 251 -11.13 19.04 -7.18
CA LEU A 251 -12.07 19.77 -8.04
C LEU A 251 -13.52 19.28 -7.87
N ARG A 252 -13.72 17.96 -7.81
CA ARG A 252 -15.05 17.37 -7.54
C ARG A 252 -15.64 17.75 -6.18
N ARG A 253 -14.81 18.22 -5.26
CA ARG A 253 -15.19 18.63 -3.90
C ARG A 253 -15.09 20.15 -3.70
N GLU A 254 -14.96 20.90 -4.80
CA GLU A 254 -14.93 22.37 -4.80
C GLU A 254 -13.84 22.98 -3.91
N SER A 255 -12.75 22.23 -3.67
CA SER A 255 -11.62 22.70 -2.87
C SER A 255 -10.60 23.39 -3.78
N TRP A 256 -10.97 24.58 -4.26
CA TRP A 256 -10.28 25.30 -5.32
C TRP A 256 -8.83 25.66 -4.97
N SER A 257 -8.60 26.38 -3.86
CA SER A 257 -7.25 26.82 -3.48
C SER A 257 -6.31 25.63 -3.24
N LEU A 258 -6.80 24.55 -2.62
CA LEU A 258 -6.01 23.32 -2.43
C LEU A 258 -5.73 22.60 -3.75
N ALA A 259 -6.70 22.53 -4.67
CA ALA A 259 -6.49 21.94 -6.00
C ALA A 259 -5.42 22.72 -6.78
N ALA A 260 -5.49 24.05 -6.76
CA ALA A 260 -4.50 24.91 -7.39
C ALA A 260 -3.12 24.76 -6.77
N ALA A 261 -3.02 24.70 -5.44
CA ALA A 261 -1.75 24.43 -4.74
C ALA A 261 -1.12 23.10 -5.20
N VAL A 262 -1.91 22.02 -5.27
CA VAL A 262 -1.43 20.71 -5.76
C VAL A 262 -1.00 20.78 -7.23
N CYS A 263 -1.72 21.50 -8.08
CA CYS A 263 -1.33 21.73 -9.48
C CYS A 263 0.04 22.41 -9.59
N CYS A 264 0.25 23.49 -8.83
CA CYS A 264 1.49 24.26 -8.85
C CYS A 264 2.66 23.44 -8.28
N MET A 265 2.47 22.77 -7.14
CA MET A 265 3.49 21.91 -6.53
C MET A 265 3.93 20.76 -7.44
N PHE A 266 2.99 20.12 -8.13
CA PHE A 266 3.25 18.94 -8.97
C PHE A 266 3.02 19.21 -10.46
N GLN A 267 3.40 20.39 -10.94
CA GLN A 267 3.16 20.83 -12.32
C GLN A 267 3.60 19.80 -13.37
N HIS A 268 4.74 19.15 -13.18
CA HIS A 268 5.28 18.14 -14.10
C HIS A 268 4.38 16.91 -14.25
N ALA A 269 3.60 16.56 -13.22
CA ALA A 269 2.67 15.44 -13.27
C ALA A 269 1.32 15.84 -13.88
N VAL A 270 0.99 17.14 -13.85
CA VAL A 270 -0.27 17.68 -14.39
C VAL A 270 -0.13 18.06 -15.87
N THR A 271 1.03 18.53 -16.32
CA THR A 271 1.22 19.02 -17.70
C THR A 271 1.44 17.92 -18.74
N ILE A 272 1.75 16.69 -18.32
CA ILE A 272 1.96 15.55 -19.23
C ILE A 272 0.67 15.17 -19.98
N SER A 273 0.80 14.75 -21.24
CA SER A 273 -0.34 14.48 -22.13
C SER A 273 -1.34 13.45 -21.56
N ARG A 274 -0.88 12.47 -20.77
CA ARG A 274 -1.77 11.47 -20.14
C ARG A 274 -2.68 12.05 -19.06
N ALA A 275 -2.24 13.11 -18.36
CA ALA A 275 -2.99 13.73 -17.27
C ALA A 275 -4.22 14.51 -17.77
N ARG A 276 -4.26 14.88 -19.06
CA ARG A 276 -5.39 15.57 -19.70
C ARG A 276 -6.70 14.79 -19.63
N LYS A 277 -6.65 13.46 -19.45
CA LYS A 277 -7.85 12.64 -19.27
C LYS A 277 -8.57 12.91 -17.95
N SER A 278 -7.81 13.24 -16.90
CA SER A 278 -8.35 13.54 -15.56
C SER A 278 -8.45 15.04 -15.29
N VAL A 279 -7.53 15.83 -15.84
CA VAL A 279 -7.42 17.28 -15.62
C VAL A 279 -7.19 17.98 -16.96
N PRO A 280 -8.24 18.16 -17.78
CA PRO A 280 -8.15 18.88 -19.05
C PRO A 280 -8.03 20.41 -18.83
N ILE A 281 -7.67 21.14 -19.90
CA ILE A 281 -7.38 22.58 -19.82
C ILE A 281 -8.59 23.40 -19.35
N ASP A 282 -9.79 23.05 -19.78
CA ASP A 282 -11.06 23.68 -19.37
C ASP A 282 -11.28 23.56 -17.86
N ARG A 283 -10.86 22.45 -17.25
CA ARG A 283 -10.95 22.26 -15.79
C ARG A 283 -9.96 23.13 -15.04
N LEU A 284 -8.77 23.38 -15.59
CA LEU A 284 -7.78 24.27 -14.99
C LEU A 284 -8.15 25.75 -15.16
N GLU A 285 -8.72 26.13 -16.31
CA GLU A 285 -9.27 27.47 -16.52
C GLU A 285 -10.46 27.72 -15.59
N HIS A 286 -11.35 26.73 -15.44
CA HIS A 286 -12.44 26.82 -14.47
C HIS A 286 -11.91 26.94 -13.04
N LEU A 287 -10.95 26.10 -12.64
CA LEU A 287 -10.29 26.20 -11.34
C LEU A 287 -9.76 27.62 -11.08
N ARG A 288 -9.02 28.18 -12.05
CA ARG A 288 -8.51 29.55 -11.97
C ARG A 288 -9.63 30.57 -11.75
N SER A 289 -10.76 30.43 -12.45
CA SER A 289 -11.90 31.34 -12.30
C SER A 289 -12.57 31.31 -10.93
N GLN A 290 -12.37 30.24 -10.15
CA GLN A 290 -12.94 30.07 -8.81
C GLN A 290 -12.02 30.59 -7.70
N LEU A 291 -10.76 30.93 -8.00
CA LEU A 291 -9.81 31.46 -7.02
C LEU A 291 -10.11 32.94 -6.72
N SER A 292 -9.88 33.35 -5.48
CA SER A 292 -10.13 34.72 -5.05
C SER A 292 -8.98 35.63 -5.47
N SER A 293 -9.28 36.69 -6.23
CA SER A 293 -8.29 37.68 -6.67
C SER A 293 -7.71 38.55 -5.55
N SER A 294 -8.22 38.45 -4.31
CA SER A 294 -7.67 39.18 -3.17
C SER A 294 -6.75 38.34 -2.29
N THR A 295 -6.96 37.03 -2.21
CA THR A 295 -6.17 36.13 -1.35
C THR A 295 -5.19 35.27 -2.14
N ASP A 296 -5.54 34.89 -3.37
CA ASP A 296 -4.85 33.82 -4.11
C ASP A 296 -4.03 34.37 -5.30
N LEU A 297 -3.65 35.65 -5.29
CA LEU A 297 -2.98 36.32 -6.42
C LEU A 297 -1.71 35.59 -6.90
N GLU A 298 -0.86 35.20 -5.96
CA GLU A 298 0.37 34.46 -6.28
C GLU A 298 0.05 33.07 -6.86
N LEU A 299 -0.93 32.38 -6.28
CA LEU A 299 -1.34 31.06 -6.70
C LEU A 299 -1.99 31.08 -8.08
N ILE A 300 -2.78 32.12 -8.40
CA ILE A 300 -3.34 32.36 -9.73
C ILE A 300 -2.21 32.51 -10.75
N GLY A 301 -1.19 33.33 -10.46
CA GLY A 301 -0.05 33.53 -11.36
C GLY A 301 0.73 32.24 -11.61
N GLN A 302 0.98 31.44 -10.56
CA GLN A 302 1.62 30.13 -10.70
C GLN A 302 0.76 29.15 -11.53
N LEU A 303 -0.56 29.16 -11.32
CA LEU A 303 -1.49 28.30 -12.07
C LEU A 303 -1.55 28.69 -13.55
N GLU A 304 -1.50 29.99 -13.87
CA GLU A 304 -1.39 30.48 -15.25
C GLU A 304 -0.14 29.96 -15.94
N GLU A 305 0.99 29.94 -15.25
CA GLU A 305 2.24 29.38 -15.77
C GLU A 305 2.06 27.88 -16.08
N VAL A 306 1.41 27.13 -15.19
CA VAL A 306 1.10 25.70 -15.41
C VAL A 306 0.17 25.51 -16.62
N ILE A 307 -0.87 26.33 -16.75
CA ILE A 307 -1.81 26.29 -17.89
C ILE A 307 -1.08 26.59 -19.19
N SER A 308 -0.17 27.57 -19.22
CA SER A 308 0.58 27.94 -20.43
C SER A 308 1.49 26.83 -20.95
N LYS A 309 1.93 25.91 -20.08
CA LYS A 309 2.75 24.74 -20.43
C LYS A 309 1.94 23.59 -21.04
N LEU A 310 0.60 23.64 -20.99
CA LEU A 310 -0.26 22.64 -21.63
C LEU A 310 -0.45 22.99 -23.11
N GLU A 311 0.20 22.23 -24.00
CA GLU A 311 -0.01 22.38 -25.45
C GLU A 311 -1.48 22.13 -25.85
N PRO A 312 -2.08 22.92 -26.77
CA PRO A 312 -3.43 22.70 -27.27
C PRO A 312 -3.63 21.32 -27.92
N LEU A 313 -4.84 20.76 -27.79
CA LEU A 313 -5.23 19.46 -28.36
C LEU A 313 -5.06 19.36 -29.89
N ASP A 314 -5.12 20.50 -30.59
CA ASP A 314 -5.06 20.57 -32.06
C ASP A 314 -3.64 20.63 -32.63
N SER A 315 -2.61 20.48 -31.80
CA SER A 315 -1.27 20.12 -32.29
C SER A 315 -1.28 18.65 -32.67
N ALA A 316 -1.88 18.38 -33.82
CA ALA A 316 -1.99 17.08 -34.44
C ALA A 316 -0.70 16.28 -34.30
N SER A 317 -0.88 15.00 -34.01
CA SER A 317 0.09 13.93 -34.13
C SER A 317 1.11 14.19 -35.25
N SER A 318 2.27 14.73 -34.90
CA SER A 318 3.45 14.52 -35.73
C SER A 318 3.86 13.07 -35.49
N SER A 319 3.34 12.20 -36.36
CA SER A 319 3.87 10.89 -36.64
C SER A 319 5.35 10.99 -37.02
N ARG A 320 6.24 11.16 -36.04
CA ARG A 320 7.57 10.59 -36.16
C ARG A 320 7.40 9.12 -35.81
N ARG A 321 7.27 8.34 -36.86
CA ARG A 321 7.66 6.94 -36.92
C ARG A 321 9.09 6.84 -36.37
N SER A 322 9.28 6.83 -35.06
CA SER A 322 10.51 6.34 -34.46
C SER A 322 10.43 4.84 -34.59
N SER A 323 11.09 4.36 -35.63
CA SER A 323 11.57 2.99 -35.77
C SER A 323 11.82 2.40 -34.39
N ILE A 324 11.13 1.32 -34.09
CA ILE A 324 11.48 0.46 -32.97
C ILE A 324 12.88 -0.08 -33.27
N SER A 325 13.88 0.61 -32.75
CA SER A 325 15.22 0.08 -32.57
C SER A 325 15.12 -0.86 -31.37
N SER A 326 14.99 -2.14 -31.68
CA SER A 326 15.17 -3.24 -30.74
C SER A 326 16.63 -3.27 -30.28
N HIS A 327 17.02 -2.34 -29.41
CA HIS A 327 18.25 -2.40 -28.62
C HIS A 327 18.16 -1.37 -27.48
N GLU A 328 18.33 -1.88 -26.25
CA GLU A 328 18.71 -1.17 -25.02
C GLU A 328 18.40 0.33 -24.94
N SER A 329 17.23 0.67 -24.40
CA SER A 329 17.00 2.01 -23.87
C SER A 329 17.65 2.13 -22.49
N PHE A 330 18.89 2.64 -22.48
CA PHE A 330 19.55 3.17 -21.30
C PHE A 330 18.75 4.36 -20.77
N ASN A 331 18.13 4.21 -19.60
CA ASN A 331 17.79 5.37 -18.78
C ASN A 331 19.06 5.77 -18.04
N VAL A 332 19.74 6.80 -18.54
CA VAL A 332 20.81 7.48 -17.81
C VAL A 332 20.16 8.12 -16.59
N LEU A 333 20.43 7.54 -15.42
CA LEU A 333 20.15 8.16 -14.12
C LEU A 333 21.38 8.98 -13.74
N ASP A 334 21.18 10.24 -13.35
CA ASP A 334 22.22 11.14 -12.81
C ASP A 334 22.76 10.71 -11.44
N CYS A 335 22.70 9.41 -11.09
CA CYS A 335 23.17 8.88 -9.81
C CYS A 335 24.31 7.87 -9.91
N GLY A 336 24.93 7.67 -11.08
CA GLY A 336 26.22 6.96 -11.18
C GLY A 336 26.19 5.48 -10.77
N ILE A 337 25.08 4.76 -10.97
CA ILE A 337 24.96 3.32 -10.67
C ILE A 337 24.68 2.54 -11.96
N TYR A 338 25.60 1.65 -12.34
CA TYR A 338 25.44 0.71 -13.45
C TYR A 338 24.74 -0.58 -12.98
N ARG A 339 23.68 -1.00 -13.67
CA ARG A 339 23.03 -2.31 -13.48
C ARG A 339 23.70 -3.33 -14.41
N VAL A 340 24.37 -4.34 -13.86
CA VAL A 340 24.90 -5.48 -14.64
C VAL A 340 23.83 -6.57 -14.66
N ILE A 341 23.29 -6.88 -15.85
CA ILE A 341 22.42 -8.05 -16.05
C ILE A 341 23.10 -8.96 -17.08
N SER A 342 23.49 -10.16 -16.67
CA SER A 342 23.93 -11.22 -17.59
C SER A 342 22.70 -11.96 -18.11
N ARG A 343 22.54 -12.07 -19.43
CA ARG A 343 21.55 -12.95 -20.06
C ARG A 343 22.20 -13.78 -21.15
N ARG A 344 22.06 -15.10 -21.06
CA ARG A 344 22.26 -16.04 -22.16
C ARG A 344 20.90 -16.65 -22.52
N GLY A 345 20.47 -16.44 -23.77
CA GLY A 345 19.59 -17.32 -24.53
C GLY A 345 18.07 -17.11 -24.38
N SER A 346 17.50 -16.25 -25.24
CA SER A 346 16.07 -16.15 -25.53
C SER A 346 15.72 -16.96 -26.78
N GLN A 347 14.53 -17.57 -26.83
CA GLN A 347 13.77 -17.81 -28.07
C GLN A 347 12.30 -17.41 -27.83
N SER A 348 11.72 -16.85 -28.88
CA SER A 348 10.45 -16.12 -29.00
C SER A 348 9.21 -17.02 -29.01
N ASP A 349 8.02 -16.45 -28.78
CA ASP A 349 6.98 -16.31 -29.81
C ASP A 349 5.81 -15.44 -29.32
N GLU A 350 5.21 -14.70 -30.26
CA GLU A 350 4.11 -13.75 -30.10
C GLU A 350 2.74 -14.44 -30.15
N GLU A 351 1.74 -13.92 -29.43
CA GLU A 351 0.36 -13.87 -29.93
C GLU A 351 -0.51 -12.87 -29.14
N THR A 352 -1.44 -12.25 -29.86
CA THR A 352 -2.23 -11.07 -29.50
C THR A 352 -3.61 -11.46 -28.95
N GLY A 353 -4.16 -10.66 -28.01
CA GLY A 353 -5.53 -10.84 -27.53
C GLY A 353 -5.99 -9.69 -26.63
N SER A 354 -6.85 -8.83 -27.16
CA SER A 354 -7.49 -7.70 -26.48
C SER A 354 -8.76 -8.13 -25.74
N LEU A 355 -8.93 -7.80 -24.45
CA LEU A 355 -10.26 -7.70 -23.82
C LEU A 355 -10.29 -6.69 -22.65
N ILE A 356 -11.48 -6.08 -22.53
CA ILE A 356 -11.87 -4.89 -21.76
C ILE A 356 -12.31 -5.31 -20.34
N ASN A 357 -11.94 -4.55 -19.30
CA ASN A 357 -12.39 -4.73 -17.91
C ASN A 357 -13.48 -3.71 -17.50
N PRO A 358 -14.57 -4.12 -16.81
CA PRO A 358 -15.57 -3.20 -16.26
C PRO A 358 -15.26 -2.87 -14.78
N SER A 359 -14.81 -1.65 -14.51
CA SER A 359 -14.46 -1.19 -13.15
C SER A 359 -15.45 -0.19 -12.55
N THR A 360 -16.66 -0.06 -13.11
CA THR A 360 -17.64 0.96 -12.70
C THR A 360 -18.61 0.51 -11.61
N SER A 361 -18.75 -0.79 -11.31
CA SER A 361 -19.76 -1.28 -10.36
C SER A 361 -19.32 -1.32 -8.88
N GLU A 362 -18.06 -1.04 -8.56
CA GLU A 362 -17.55 -1.17 -7.18
C GLU A 362 -17.38 0.17 -6.44
N GLU A 363 -17.39 1.31 -7.14
CA GLU A 363 -17.25 2.64 -6.54
C GLU A 363 -18.51 3.06 -5.74
N GLU A 364 -19.68 2.47 -6.05
CA GLU A 364 -20.93 2.76 -5.34
C GLU A 364 -21.00 2.17 -3.94
N ARG A 365 -20.22 1.11 -3.65
CA ARG A 365 -20.29 0.39 -2.36
C ARG A 365 -19.56 1.08 -1.21
N LEU A 366 -18.78 2.13 -1.50
CA LEU A 366 -18.01 2.89 -0.50
C LEU A 366 -18.73 4.15 0.01
N LYS A 367 -19.92 4.47 -0.52
CA LYS A 367 -20.74 5.60 -0.03
C LYS A 367 -21.49 5.30 1.27
N GLU A 368 -21.52 4.05 1.73
CA GLU A 368 -22.22 3.65 2.95
C GLU A 368 -21.47 3.98 4.27
N PHE A 369 -20.24 4.51 4.20
CA PHE A 369 -19.42 4.81 5.38
C PHE A 369 -19.18 6.31 5.65
N SER A 370 -19.92 7.22 5.01
CA SER A 370 -19.88 8.64 5.39
C SER A 370 -20.65 8.86 6.70
N PHE A 371 -19.90 9.05 7.78
CA PHE A 371 -20.40 9.48 9.08
C PHE A 371 -21.27 10.74 8.95
N VAL A 372 -22.49 10.67 9.49
CA VAL A 372 -23.36 11.81 9.70
C VAL A 372 -22.73 12.69 10.77
N GLN A 373 -22.46 13.94 10.42
CA GLN A 373 -22.10 15.00 11.35
C GLN A 373 -23.43 15.51 11.93
N GLU A 374 -23.72 15.17 13.20
CA GLU A 374 -24.87 15.74 13.92
C GLU A 374 -24.54 17.20 14.26
N ASP A 375 -25.21 18.11 13.55
CA ASP A 375 -25.30 19.52 13.94
C ASP A 375 -26.35 19.66 15.06
N ASP A 376 -25.89 20.23 16.17
CA ASP A 376 -26.68 20.62 17.32
C ASP A 376 -27.50 21.88 16.97
N GLN A 377 -28.82 21.74 16.84
CA GLN A 377 -29.77 22.84 16.91
C GLN A 377 -30.90 22.47 17.88
N GLY A 378 -30.91 23.14 19.03
CA GLY A 378 -32.06 23.16 19.92
C GLY A 378 -33.25 23.88 19.27
N ASP A 379 -34.47 23.45 19.58
CA ASP A 379 -35.38 24.25 20.40
C ASP A 379 -36.66 23.49 20.81
N HIS A 380 -37.15 23.90 21.99
CA HIS A 380 -38.51 23.88 22.52
C HIS A 380 -39.40 22.62 22.55
N GLY A 381 -39.64 22.20 23.82
CA GLY A 381 -40.53 21.14 24.27
C GLY A 381 -42.01 21.24 23.91
N LYS A 382 -42.70 20.11 24.13
CA LYS A 382 -44.09 20.04 24.59
C LYS A 382 -44.38 18.69 25.25
N ASN A 383 -45.13 18.79 26.34
CA ASN A 383 -45.55 17.75 27.29
C ASN A 383 -46.43 16.62 26.70
N SER A 384 -46.29 15.40 27.26
CA SER A 384 -47.35 14.49 27.75
C SER A 384 -46.69 13.15 28.16
N ILE A 385 -46.55 12.75 29.44
CA ILE A 385 -47.50 12.31 30.49
C ILE A 385 -48.25 10.99 30.16
N PHE A 386 -47.82 9.93 30.87
CA PHE A 386 -48.50 8.65 31.25
C PHE A 386 -48.72 7.58 30.15
N SER A 387 -48.57 6.26 30.37
CA SER A 387 -48.67 5.42 31.58
C SER A 387 -48.06 4.02 31.37
N THR A 388 -47.71 3.38 32.49
CA THR A 388 -47.28 1.99 32.69
C THR A 388 -48.46 1.01 32.87
N SER A 389 -48.36 -0.23 32.37
CA SER A 389 -48.84 -1.50 32.98
C SER A 389 -48.63 -2.66 31.97
N SER A 390 -47.80 -3.66 32.24
CA SER A 390 -47.96 -4.84 33.12
C SER A 390 -48.91 -5.95 32.60
N GLN A 391 -48.27 -7.06 32.17
CA GLN A 391 -48.60 -8.48 32.36
C GLN A 391 -50.06 -9.01 32.22
N LYS A 392 -50.25 -10.02 31.35
CA LYS A 392 -50.70 -11.42 31.60
C LYS A 392 -51.16 -12.07 30.26
N LYS A 393 -50.64 -13.22 29.81
CA LYS A 393 -50.76 -14.63 30.28
C LYS A 393 -52.02 -15.34 29.74
N GLN A 394 -51.84 -16.27 28.79
CA GLN A 394 -52.57 -17.55 28.60
C GLN A 394 -51.94 -18.28 27.39
N LYS A 395 -51.19 -19.38 27.55
CA LYS A 395 -51.63 -20.78 27.73
C LYS A 395 -52.66 -21.25 26.69
N ASN A 396 -52.21 -22.05 25.72
CA ASN A 396 -52.25 -23.52 25.84
C ASN A 396 -50.95 -24.12 25.33
#